data_AF-A0A2N6EJS1-F1
#
_entry.id   AF-A0A2N6EJS1-F1
#
_cell.length_a   1.000
_cell.length_b   1.000
_cell.length_c   1.000
_cell.angle_alpha   90.00
_cell.angle_beta   90.00
_cell.angle_gamma   90.00
#
_symmetry.space_group_name_H-M   'P 1'
#
loop_
_entity.id
_entity.type
_entity.pdbx_description
1 polymer ?
#
loop_
_entity_poly.entity_id
_entity_poly.type
_entity_poly.pdbx_seq_one_letter_code
_entity_poly.pdbx_strand_id
1 'polypeptide(L)'
;YGGKMDGAVGVPEEQLRKAAKSAVCKINIDSDGRLAVTAKIREFMANNPGEFDPRKYLGAARSELIELIKHKNQAVLGSAGKA
;
A
#
# COMPACT_ATOMS: atom_id res chain seq x y z
N TYR A 1 -0.79 13.54 -8.09
CA TYR A 1 -0.99 13.44 -9.55
C TYR A 1 -2.48 13.16 -9.88
N GLY A 2 -3.40 14.04 -9.45
CA GLY A 2 -4.85 13.73 -9.40
C GLY A 2 -5.23 12.85 -8.19
N GLY A 3 -6.46 12.32 -8.17
CA GLY A 3 -6.95 11.41 -7.13
C GLY A 3 -7.65 12.10 -5.95
N LYS A 4 -8.81 12.72 -6.20
CA LYS A 4 -9.66 13.28 -5.14
C LYS A 4 -10.19 12.14 -4.26
N MET A 5 -10.04 12.27 -2.94
CA MET A 5 -10.47 11.28 -1.95
C MET A 5 -11.18 11.99 -0.79
N ASP A 6 -12.16 12.81 -1.13
CA ASP A 6 -12.88 13.61 -0.15
C ASP A 6 -13.61 12.67 0.84
N GLY A 7 -13.31 12.82 2.13
CA GLY A 7 -13.91 12.02 3.20
C GLY A 7 -13.33 10.61 3.39
N ALA A 8 -12.24 10.23 2.72
CA ALA A 8 -11.58 8.96 2.99
C ALA A 8 -10.94 8.94 4.38
N VAL A 9 -11.34 7.98 5.22
CA VAL A 9 -10.79 7.80 6.58
C VAL A 9 -10.27 6.37 6.72
N GLY A 10 -8.99 6.24 7.08
CA GLY A 10 -8.35 4.96 7.35
C GLY A 10 -8.42 4.58 8.83
N VAL A 11 -8.12 3.32 9.13
CA VAL A 11 -7.91 2.86 10.50
C VAL A 11 -6.47 3.19 10.93
N PRO A 12 -6.25 3.90 12.05
CA PRO A 12 -4.90 4.21 12.52
C PRO A 12 -4.09 2.94 12.80
N GLU A 13 -2.80 2.96 12.45
CA GLU A 13 -1.92 1.79 12.62
C GLU A 13 -1.83 1.34 14.09
N GLU A 14 -1.97 2.25 15.04
CA GLU A 14 -1.99 1.91 16.47
C GLU A 14 -3.19 1.05 16.86
N GLN A 15 -4.35 1.27 16.23
CA GLN A 15 -5.51 0.41 16.45
C GLN A 15 -5.30 -0.97 15.81
N LEU A 16 -4.68 -1.03 14.64
CA LEU A 16 -4.32 -2.29 13.99
C LEU A 16 -3.31 -3.09 14.83
N ARG A 17 -2.30 -2.45 15.40
CA ARG A 17 -1.35 -3.06 16.35
C ARG A 17 -2.05 -3.61 17.58
N LYS A 18 -2.99 -2.84 18.15
CA LYS A 18 -3.77 -3.30 19.30
C LYS A 18 -4.62 -4.52 18.95
N ALA A 19 -5.26 -4.52 17.77
CA ALA A 19 -6.04 -5.66 17.28
C ALA A 19 -5.14 -6.90 17.07
N ALA A 20 -3.97 -6.75 16.45
CA ALA A 20 -3.03 -7.85 16.20
C ALA A 20 -2.48 -8.50 17.49
N LYS A 21 -2.50 -7.78 18.63
CA LYS A 21 -2.14 -8.32 19.97
C LYS A 21 -3.30 -9.01 20.69
N SER A 22 -4.50 -9.00 20.11
CA SER A 22 -5.70 -9.65 20.67
C SER A 22 -5.96 -11.02 20.03
N ALA A 23 -7.17 -11.54 20.13
CA ALA A 23 -7.58 -12.79 19.47
C ALA A 23 -7.72 -12.67 17.93
N VAL A 24 -7.47 -11.48 17.34
CA VAL A 24 -7.53 -11.28 15.89
C VAL A 24 -6.30 -11.88 15.21
N CYS A 25 -6.50 -12.95 14.44
CA CYS A 25 -5.42 -13.62 13.69
C CYS A 25 -5.28 -13.18 12.23
N LYS A 26 -6.18 -12.33 11.73
CA LYS A 26 -6.22 -11.91 10.32
C LYS A 26 -6.73 -10.48 10.16
N ILE A 27 -5.97 -9.64 9.48
CA ILE A 27 -6.34 -8.26 9.14
C ILE A 27 -6.28 -8.11 7.61
N ASN A 28 -7.35 -7.60 7.00
CA ASN A 28 -7.43 -7.36 5.56
C ASN A 28 -6.92 -5.95 5.24
N ILE A 29 -6.04 -5.83 4.23
CA ILE A 29 -5.50 -4.57 3.75
C ILE A 29 -5.61 -4.58 2.22
N ASP A 30 -6.50 -3.75 1.67
CA ASP A 30 -6.76 -3.69 0.21
C ASP A 30 -6.73 -2.24 -0.28
N SER A 31 -7.50 -1.35 0.37
CA SER A 31 -7.55 0.07 0.01
C SER A 31 -6.16 0.72 -0.01
N ASP A 32 -5.33 0.53 1.01
CA ASP A 32 -3.96 1.06 1.07
C ASP A 32 -3.14 0.62 -0.16
N GLY A 33 -3.25 -0.66 -0.56
CA GLY A 33 -2.54 -1.19 -1.71
C GLY A 33 -3.01 -0.59 -3.03
N ARG A 34 -4.33 -0.45 -3.22
CA ARG A 34 -4.91 0.20 -4.41
C ARG A 34 -4.48 1.66 -4.53
N LEU A 35 -4.43 2.37 -3.40
CA LEU A 35 -3.98 3.75 -3.35
C LEU A 35 -2.51 3.88 -3.73
N ALA A 36 -1.63 3.07 -3.14
CA ALA A 36 -0.21 3.09 -3.45
C ALA A 36 0.06 2.81 -4.94
N VAL A 37 -0.55 1.76 -5.48
CA VAL A 37 -0.42 1.38 -6.90
C VAL A 37 -0.93 2.50 -7.81
N THR A 38 -2.15 3.00 -7.56
CA THR A 38 -2.76 4.03 -8.40
C THR A 38 -1.97 5.34 -8.34
N ALA A 39 -1.50 5.73 -7.16
CA ALA A 39 -0.70 6.93 -6.97
C ALA A 39 0.62 6.84 -7.75
N LYS A 40 1.33 5.71 -7.69
CA LYS A 40 2.58 5.52 -8.42
C LYS A 40 2.42 5.41 -9.92
N ILE A 41 1.36 4.79 -10.41
CA ILE A 41 1.09 4.78 -11.85
C ILE A 41 0.85 6.22 -12.34
N ARG A 42 0.03 7.00 -11.63
CA ARG A 42 -0.27 8.39 -11.98
C ARG A 42 0.98 9.27 -11.94
N GLU A 43 1.83 9.09 -10.94
CA GLU A 43 3.13 9.73 -10.84
C GLU A 43 4.04 9.40 -12.02
N PHE A 44 4.20 8.10 -12.30
CA PHE A 44 5.08 7.64 -13.36
C PHE A 44 4.67 8.21 -14.71
N MET A 45 3.37 8.14 -15.04
CA MET A 45 2.85 8.64 -16.30
C MET A 45 2.96 10.16 -16.43
N ALA A 46 2.79 10.91 -15.34
CA ALA A 46 2.96 12.36 -15.36
C ALA A 46 4.41 12.78 -15.59
N ASN A 47 5.36 12.04 -15.02
CA ASN A 47 6.79 12.34 -15.14
C ASN A 47 7.42 11.75 -16.42
N ASN A 48 6.79 10.76 -17.05
CA ASN A 48 7.31 10.06 -18.23
C ASN A 48 6.23 9.98 -19.33
N PRO A 49 5.80 11.10 -19.94
CA PRO A 49 4.66 11.12 -20.86
C PRO A 49 4.88 10.30 -22.15
N GLY A 50 6.12 10.04 -22.55
CA GLY A 50 6.45 9.19 -23.71
C GLY A 50 6.50 7.69 -23.39
N GLU A 51 6.44 7.31 -22.12
CA GLU A 51 6.54 5.90 -21.70
C GLU A 51 5.15 5.25 -21.62
N PHE A 52 4.91 4.31 -22.52
CA PHE A 52 3.65 3.56 -22.61
C PHE A 52 3.79 2.08 -22.21
N ASP A 53 5.02 1.60 -22.00
CA ASP A 53 5.28 0.19 -21.67
C ASP A 53 4.71 -0.15 -20.28
N PRO A 54 3.72 -1.06 -20.18
CA PRO A 54 3.11 -1.45 -18.91
C PRO A 54 4.09 -1.97 -17.90
N ARG A 55 5.16 -2.63 -18.34
CA ARG A 55 6.16 -3.23 -17.45
C ARG A 55 6.91 -2.16 -16.65
N LYS A 56 7.08 -0.97 -17.21
CA LYS A 56 7.80 0.13 -16.56
C LYS A 56 6.95 0.75 -15.43
N TYR A 57 5.75 1.23 -15.75
CA TYR A 57 4.90 1.87 -14.74
C TYR A 57 4.32 0.87 -13.72
N LEU A 58 3.97 -0.35 -14.14
CA LEU A 58 3.55 -1.40 -13.20
C LEU A 58 4.72 -1.92 -12.39
N GLY A 59 5.94 -1.92 -12.94
CA GLY A 59 7.16 -2.23 -12.19
C GLY A 59 7.37 -1.25 -11.03
N ALA A 60 7.26 0.05 -11.30
CA ALA A 60 7.35 1.08 -10.26
C ALA A 60 6.24 0.94 -9.20
N ALA A 61 5.00 0.71 -9.63
CA ALA A 61 3.87 0.52 -8.73
C ALA A 61 3.97 -0.75 -7.87
N ARG A 62 4.51 -1.83 -8.44
CA ARG A 62 4.74 -3.10 -7.73
C ARG A 62 5.80 -2.93 -6.65
N SER A 63 6.90 -2.22 -6.92
CA SER A 63 7.94 -1.95 -5.92
C SER A 63 7.37 -1.20 -4.73
N GLU A 64 6.55 -0.17 -4.97
CA GLU A 64 5.87 0.57 -3.90
C GLU A 64 4.92 -0.33 -3.08
N LEU A 65 4.12 -1.15 -3.75
CA LEU A 65 3.21 -2.08 -3.08
C LEU A 65 3.97 -3.07 -2.18
N ILE A 66 5.12 -3.57 -2.64
CA ILE A 66 5.97 -4.46 -1.86
C ILE A 66 6.47 -3.76 -0.59
N GLU A 67 6.94 -2.52 -0.69
CA GLU A 67 7.41 -1.77 0.47
C GLU A 67 6.28 -1.46 1.46
N LEU A 68 5.09 -1.11 0.97
CA LEU A 68 3.91 -0.93 1.81
C LEU A 68 3.55 -2.20 2.58
N ILE A 69 3.50 -3.35 1.90
CA ILE A 69 3.15 -4.63 2.54
C ILE A 69 4.24 -5.07 3.54
N LYS A 70 5.52 -4.85 3.22
CA LYS A 70 6.62 -5.09 4.16
C LYS A 70 6.47 -4.25 5.42
N HIS A 71 6.20 -2.95 5.28
CA HIS A 71 5.96 -2.06 6.42
C HIS A 71 4.79 -2.54 7.27
N LYS A 72 3.64 -2.84 6.66
CA LYS A 72 2.47 -3.37 7.39
C LYS A 72 2.80 -4.67 8.12
N ASN A 73 3.52 -5.59 7.48
CA ASN A 73 3.91 -6.85 8.09
C ASN A 73 4.88 -6.66 9.29
N GLN A 74 5.92 -5.85 9.11
CA GLN A 74 6.99 -5.67 10.09
C GLN A 74 6.61 -4.72 11.23
N ALA A 75 6.07 -3.54 10.90
CA ALA A 75 5.88 -2.44 11.85
C ALA A 75 4.44 -2.32 12.41
N VAL A 76 3.47 -3.01 11.81
CA VAL A 76 2.05 -2.90 12.22
C VAL A 76 1.50 -4.24 12.72
N LEU A 77 1.58 -5.30 11.93
CA LEU A 77 0.99 -6.60 12.24
C LEU A 77 1.92 -7.49 13.07
N GLY A 78 3.23 -7.32 12.95
CA GLY A 78 4.23 -8.10 13.69
C GLY A 78 4.27 -9.57 13.28
N SER A 79 3.99 -9.87 12.00
CA SER A 79 4.00 -11.24 11.45
C SER A 79 5.33 -11.61 10.77
N ALA A 80 6.26 -10.66 10.66
CA ALA A 80 7.56 -10.89 10.04
C ALA A 80 8.40 -11.92 10.82
N GLY A 81 9.06 -12.84 10.11
CA GLY A 81 9.91 -13.88 10.69
C GLY A 81 9.17 -15.03 11.38
N LYS A 82 7.86 -15.17 11.15
CA LYS A 82 7.00 -16.23 11.75
C LYS A 82 6.52 -17.25 10.72
N ALA A 83 7.35 -17.53 9.71
CA ALA A 83 7.05 -18.48 8.63
C ALA A 83 7.29 -19.93 9.05
#